data_AF-A0A538NDK0-F1
#
_entry.id   AF-A0A538NDK0-F1
#
_cell.length_a   1.000
_cell.length_b   1.000
_cell.length_c   1.000
_cell.angle_alpha   90.00
_cell.angle_beta   90.00
_cell.angle_gamma   90.00
#
_symmetry.space_group_name_H-M   'P 1'
#
loop_
_entity.id
_entity.type
_entity.pdbx_description
1 polymer ?
#
loop_
_entity_poly.entity_id
_entity_poly.type
_entity_poly.pdbx_seq_one_letter_code
_entity_poly.pdbx_strand_id
1 'polypeptide(L)'
;MAQIEASLRAGVQIFEKLIEQRNLQITSAAAILSRDHAFQVTFAGAEQDRATTLSALQSLQSRSKADVVLIASLGKELLFDTRQPELQGVAFPFPKLIEKAETSETAYAFVLLRKQLYAMAITPLLAPDPIAWLCPGFRIDNEFAREIKTYSDLDITFFDQSHPRNDVLLATTFEGTKRDVLISILRDTNCRR
;
A
#
# COMPACT_ATOMS: atom_id res chain seq x y z
N MET A 1 7.70 33.91 9.77
CA MET A 1 7.84 33.04 8.58
C MET A 1 8.79 31.86 8.82
N ALA A 2 9.97 32.05 9.42
CA ALA A 2 10.92 30.96 9.71
C ALA A 2 10.37 29.78 10.57
N GLN A 3 9.48 30.06 11.52
CA GLN A 3 8.85 29.02 12.37
C GLN A 3 7.97 28.05 11.56
N ILE A 4 7.20 28.57 10.59
CA ILE A 4 6.28 27.76 9.77
C ILE A 4 7.07 26.84 8.84
N GLU A 5 8.16 27.36 8.24
CA GLU A 5 9.03 26.53 7.39
C GLU A 5 9.81 25.49 8.19
N ALA A 6 10.23 25.80 9.41
CA ALA A 6 10.92 24.85 10.29
C ALA A 6 9.99 23.71 10.73
N SER A 7 8.75 24.04 11.13
CA SER A 7 7.72 23.05 11.46
C SER A 7 7.33 22.20 10.24
N LEU A 8 7.29 22.80 9.03
CA LEU A 8 7.04 22.07 7.80
C LEU A 8 8.19 21.13 7.44
N ARG A 9 9.44 21.58 7.53
CA ARG A 9 10.64 20.75 7.27
C ARG A 9 10.75 19.59 8.26
N ALA A 10 10.55 19.85 9.56
CA ALA A 10 10.53 18.80 10.57
C ALA A 10 9.40 17.79 10.31
N GLY A 11 8.24 18.29 9.87
CA GLY A 11 7.12 17.47 9.42
C GLY A 11 7.43 16.52 8.28
N VAL A 12 8.05 17.05 7.23
CA VAL A 12 8.48 16.26 6.07
C VAL A 12 9.46 15.18 6.49
N GLN A 13 10.43 15.50 7.36
CA GLN A 13 11.40 14.51 7.86
C GLN A 13 10.75 13.43 8.73
N ILE A 14 9.76 13.76 9.54
CA ILE A 14 9.03 12.78 10.36
C ILE A 14 8.13 11.91 9.47
N PHE A 15 7.48 12.49 8.47
CA PHE A 15 6.73 11.75 7.46
C PHE A 15 7.65 10.78 6.70
N GLU A 16 8.78 11.25 6.18
CA GLU A 16 9.78 10.41 5.50
C GLU A 16 10.27 9.28 6.40
N LYS A 17 10.56 9.56 7.66
CA LYS A 17 11.01 8.55 8.64
C LYS A 17 9.93 7.53 8.99
N LEU A 18 8.67 7.95 9.07
CA LEU A 18 7.54 7.03 9.29
C LEU A 18 7.24 6.19 8.05
N ILE A 19 7.40 6.75 6.85
CA ILE A 19 7.34 5.99 5.60
C ILE A 19 8.52 5.02 5.50
N GLU A 20 9.71 5.42 5.93
CA GLU A 20 10.88 4.53 5.98
C GLU A 20 10.68 3.40 6.99
N GLN A 21 10.19 3.69 8.20
CA GLN A 21 9.84 2.67 9.18
C GLN A 21 8.74 1.74 8.67
N ARG A 22 7.72 2.27 7.98
CA ARG A 22 6.68 1.46 7.37
C ARG A 22 7.27 0.61 6.25
N ASN A 23 8.10 1.16 5.38
CA ASN A 23 8.79 0.42 4.34
C ASN A 23 9.64 -0.70 4.93
N LEU A 24 10.39 -0.45 6.01
CA LEU A 24 11.13 -1.49 6.73
C LEU A 24 10.22 -2.58 7.29
N GLN A 25 9.04 -2.25 7.82
CA GLN A 25 8.05 -3.26 8.21
C GLN A 25 7.58 -4.08 7.01
N ILE A 26 7.34 -3.42 5.87
CA ILE A 26 6.92 -4.08 4.64
C ILE A 26 8.03 -4.99 4.10
N THR A 27 9.28 -4.52 4.04
CA THR A 27 10.45 -5.33 3.64
C THR A 27 10.65 -6.49 4.59
N SER A 28 10.48 -6.28 5.90
CA SER A 28 10.63 -7.34 6.90
C SER A 28 9.54 -8.40 6.76
N ALA A 29 8.29 -7.96 6.55
CA ALA A 29 7.19 -8.85 6.19
C ALA A 29 7.54 -9.64 4.93
N ALA A 30 7.80 -8.95 3.82
CA ALA A 30 8.20 -9.51 2.53
C ALA A 30 9.37 -10.51 2.64
N ALA A 31 10.39 -10.24 3.46
CA ALA A 31 11.52 -11.13 3.69
C ALA A 31 11.13 -12.39 4.47
N ILE A 32 10.23 -12.30 5.44
CA ILE A 32 9.63 -13.47 6.10
C ILE A 32 8.82 -14.28 5.07
N LEU A 33 8.06 -13.60 4.21
CA LEU A 33 7.22 -14.25 3.20
C LEU A 33 8.04 -14.95 2.11
N SER A 34 9.11 -14.31 1.64
CA SER A 34 10.02 -14.83 0.61
C SER A 34 10.85 -16.02 1.10
N ARG A 35 11.04 -16.19 2.42
CA ARG A 35 11.80 -17.30 3.02
C ARG A 35 10.90 -18.43 3.55
N ASP A 36 9.58 -18.26 3.49
CA ASP A 36 8.63 -19.30 3.92
C ASP A 36 8.54 -20.40 2.85
N HIS A 37 9.41 -21.40 2.97
CA HIS A 37 9.41 -22.57 2.09
C HIS A 37 8.07 -23.31 2.09
N ALA A 38 7.31 -23.29 3.19
CA ALA A 38 6.00 -23.93 3.23
C ALA A 38 5.00 -23.17 2.34
N PHE A 39 5.05 -21.84 2.34
CA PHE A 39 4.25 -21.04 1.41
C PHE A 39 4.69 -21.25 -0.05
N GLN A 40 5.99 -21.28 -0.34
CA GLN A 40 6.50 -21.54 -1.70
C GLN A 40 6.02 -22.88 -2.27
N VAL A 41 6.11 -23.96 -1.49
CA VAL A 41 5.62 -25.29 -1.88
C VAL A 41 4.11 -25.28 -2.10
N THR A 42 3.37 -24.61 -1.21
CA THR A 42 1.91 -24.48 -1.34
C THR A 42 1.52 -23.66 -2.58
N PHE A 43 2.30 -22.63 -2.91
CA PHE A 43 2.08 -21.79 -4.07
C PHE A 43 2.44 -22.51 -5.38
N ALA A 44 3.47 -23.37 -5.39
CA ALA A 44 3.79 -24.19 -6.55
C ALA A 44 2.63 -25.16 -6.93
N GLY A 45 1.81 -25.57 -5.96
CA GLY A 45 0.59 -26.36 -6.18
C GLY A 45 -0.67 -25.53 -6.45
N ALA A 46 -0.58 -24.21 -6.63
CA ALA A 46 -1.72 -23.31 -6.70
C ALA A 46 -2.71 -23.62 -7.84
N GLU A 47 -2.25 -24.21 -8.95
CA GLU A 47 -3.12 -24.63 -10.05
C GLU A 47 -4.03 -25.81 -9.66
N GLN A 48 -3.56 -26.67 -8.75
CA GLN A 48 -4.29 -27.86 -8.30
C GLN A 48 -5.16 -27.57 -7.08
N ASP A 49 -4.66 -26.75 -6.15
CA ASP A 49 -5.37 -26.41 -4.91
C ASP A 49 -5.22 -24.93 -4.54
N ARG A 50 -5.93 -24.11 -5.31
CA ARG A 50 -6.01 -22.66 -5.10
C ARG A 50 -6.54 -22.29 -3.71
N ALA A 51 -7.49 -23.05 -3.17
CA ALA A 51 -8.12 -22.76 -1.89
C ALA A 51 -7.11 -22.90 -0.73
N THR A 52 -6.25 -23.91 -0.79
CA THR A 52 -5.15 -24.08 0.16
C THR A 52 -4.11 -22.97 0.02
N THR A 53 -3.72 -22.59 -1.19
CA THR A 53 -2.79 -21.45 -1.40
C THR A 53 -3.37 -20.14 -0.86
N LEU A 54 -4.65 -19.87 -1.10
CA LEU A 54 -5.31 -18.67 -0.58
C LEU A 54 -5.35 -18.68 0.96
N SER A 55 -5.66 -19.81 1.58
CA SER A 55 -5.67 -19.95 3.04
C SER A 55 -4.27 -19.72 3.63
N ALA A 56 -3.25 -20.27 2.99
CA ALA A 56 -1.85 -20.03 3.36
C ALA A 56 -1.49 -18.54 3.21
N LEU A 57 -1.93 -17.88 2.14
CA LEU A 57 -1.73 -16.45 1.89
C LEU A 57 -2.43 -15.57 2.93
N GLN A 58 -3.64 -15.92 3.37
CA GLN A 58 -4.36 -15.20 4.43
C GLN A 58 -3.70 -15.37 5.82
N SER A 59 -3.14 -16.56 6.08
CA SER A 59 -2.31 -16.79 7.26
C SER A 59 -1.06 -15.90 7.23
N LEU A 60 -0.46 -15.78 6.05
CA LEU A 60 0.71 -14.95 5.78
C LEU A 60 0.42 -13.45 5.96
N GLN A 61 -0.72 -12.98 5.43
CA GLN A 61 -1.25 -11.64 5.64
C GLN A 61 -1.38 -11.32 7.14
N SER A 62 -1.99 -12.24 7.90
CA SER A 62 -2.21 -12.05 9.34
C SER A 62 -0.90 -11.93 10.12
N ARG A 63 0.10 -12.76 9.80
CA ARG A 63 1.43 -12.71 10.43
C ARG A 63 2.22 -11.44 10.11
N SER A 64 2.10 -10.96 8.88
CA SER A 64 2.77 -9.74 8.41
C SER A 64 2.03 -8.44 8.79
N LYS A 65 0.85 -8.55 9.41
CA LYS A 65 -0.06 -7.42 9.69
C LYS A 65 -0.40 -6.59 8.46
N ALA A 66 -0.38 -7.21 7.27
CA ALA A 66 -0.79 -6.55 6.05
C ALA A 66 -2.32 -6.47 5.98
N ASP A 67 -2.86 -5.37 5.46
CA ASP A 67 -4.31 -5.20 5.26
C ASP A 67 -4.79 -5.90 3.98
N VAL A 68 -3.89 -6.08 3.03
CA VAL A 68 -4.09 -6.84 1.79
C VAL A 68 -2.77 -7.45 1.38
N VAL A 69 -2.82 -8.66 0.82
CA VAL A 69 -1.73 -9.23 0.04
C VAL A 69 -2.28 -9.61 -1.33
N LEU A 70 -1.61 -9.13 -2.37
CA LEU A 70 -1.85 -9.55 -3.75
C LEU A 70 -0.68 -10.40 -4.22
N ILE A 71 -0.94 -11.32 -5.15
CA ILE A 71 0.10 -12.01 -5.91
C ILE A 71 -0.13 -11.76 -7.38
N ALA A 72 0.92 -11.35 -8.09
CA ALA A 72 0.90 -11.24 -9.54
C ALA A 72 1.83 -12.29 -10.18
N SER A 73 1.49 -12.76 -11.38
CA SER A 73 2.37 -13.58 -12.20
C SER A 73 3.54 -12.75 -12.72
N LEU A 74 4.59 -13.41 -13.21
CA LEU A 74 5.69 -12.73 -13.92
C LEU A 74 5.18 -11.99 -15.17
N GLY A 75 4.07 -12.43 -15.76
CA GLY A 75 3.36 -11.76 -16.85
C GLY A 75 2.52 -10.56 -16.43
N LYS A 76 2.59 -10.11 -15.16
CA LYS A 76 1.83 -8.99 -14.59
C LYS A 76 0.31 -9.23 -14.59
N GLU A 77 -0.11 -10.47 -14.38
CA GLU A 77 -1.52 -10.82 -14.16
C GLU A 77 -1.79 -11.08 -12.68
N LEU A 78 -2.95 -10.68 -12.19
CA LEU A 78 -3.37 -10.93 -10.82
C LEU A 78 -3.70 -12.42 -10.62
N LEU A 79 -2.91 -13.10 -9.80
CA LEU A 79 -3.12 -14.49 -9.42
C LEU A 79 -3.97 -14.59 -8.17
N PHE A 80 -3.67 -13.82 -7.12
CA PHE A 80 -4.42 -13.86 -5.86
C PHE A 80 -4.68 -12.45 -5.32
N ASP A 81 -5.86 -12.26 -4.75
CA ASP A 81 -6.22 -11.10 -3.94
C ASP A 81 -6.89 -11.59 -2.66
N THR A 82 -6.25 -11.38 -1.52
CA THR A 82 -6.79 -11.75 -0.19
C THR A 82 -8.13 -11.09 0.14
N ARG A 83 -8.47 -9.95 -0.49
CA ARG A 83 -9.77 -9.26 -0.35
C ARG A 83 -10.78 -9.65 -1.42
N GLN A 84 -10.33 -10.18 -2.55
CA GLN A 84 -11.18 -10.71 -3.62
C GLN A 84 -10.68 -12.08 -4.07
N PRO A 85 -10.91 -13.14 -3.27
CA PRO A 85 -10.50 -14.51 -3.62
C PRO A 85 -10.86 -14.96 -5.04
N GLU A 86 -12.03 -14.51 -5.50
CA GLU A 86 -12.64 -14.85 -6.79
C GLU A 86 -11.96 -14.13 -7.98
N LEU A 87 -11.25 -13.03 -7.75
CA LEU A 87 -10.65 -12.21 -8.82
C LEU A 87 -9.28 -12.78 -9.20
N GLN A 88 -9.16 -13.29 -10.43
CA GLN A 88 -7.94 -13.88 -10.95
C GLN A 88 -7.85 -13.74 -12.48
N GLY A 89 -6.64 -13.85 -13.04
CA GLY A 89 -6.40 -13.85 -14.49
C GLY A 89 -6.68 -12.51 -15.18
N VAL A 90 -6.81 -11.44 -14.41
CA VAL A 90 -6.96 -10.06 -14.90
C VAL A 90 -5.61 -9.35 -14.84
N ALA A 91 -5.44 -8.29 -15.61
CA ALA A 91 -4.23 -7.47 -15.53
C ALA A 91 -4.00 -6.96 -14.09
N PHE A 92 -2.76 -7.07 -13.60
CA PHE A 92 -2.40 -6.54 -12.30
C PHE A 92 -2.59 -5.02 -12.29
N PRO A 93 -3.21 -4.42 -11.25
CA PRO A 93 -3.55 -2.99 -11.26
C PRO A 93 -2.36 -2.03 -11.31
N PHE A 94 -1.15 -2.49 -10.93
CA PHE A 94 0.04 -1.64 -10.77
C PHE A 94 1.26 -2.16 -11.55
N PRO A 95 1.19 -2.31 -12.88
CA PRO A 95 2.25 -2.95 -13.68
C PRO A 95 3.57 -2.18 -13.64
N LYS A 96 3.52 -0.84 -13.57
CA LYS A 96 4.71 0.02 -13.45
C LYS A 96 5.48 -0.20 -12.15
N LEU A 97 4.81 -0.67 -11.10
CA LEU A 97 5.46 -0.93 -9.82
C LEU A 97 6.24 -2.26 -9.88
N ILE A 98 5.71 -3.24 -10.62
CA ILE A 98 6.43 -4.48 -10.96
C ILE A 98 7.67 -4.16 -11.80
N GLU A 99 7.53 -3.31 -12.83
CA GLU A 99 8.67 -2.89 -13.68
C GLU A 99 9.80 -2.24 -12.89
N LYS A 100 9.47 -1.45 -11.86
CA LYS A 100 10.48 -0.91 -10.95
C LYS A 100 11.14 -2.03 -10.16
N ALA A 101 10.35 -2.93 -9.57
CA ALA A 101 10.87 -4.05 -8.77
C ALA A 101 11.73 -5.03 -9.58
N GLU A 102 11.47 -5.19 -10.88
CA GLU A 102 12.32 -5.95 -11.82
C GLU A 102 13.74 -5.38 -11.89
N THR A 103 13.91 -4.06 -11.73
CA THR A 103 15.22 -3.39 -11.80
C THR A 103 15.91 -3.23 -10.45
N SER A 104 15.15 -3.07 -9.37
CA SER A 104 15.67 -2.73 -8.03
C SER A 104 15.48 -3.81 -6.98
N GLU A 105 15.08 -5.03 -7.38
CA GLU A 105 14.68 -6.19 -6.55
C GLU A 105 13.47 -5.94 -5.63
N THR A 106 13.18 -4.69 -5.28
CA THR A 106 11.98 -4.31 -4.54
C THR A 106 11.56 -2.89 -4.93
N ALA A 107 10.25 -2.66 -5.01
CA ALA A 107 9.67 -1.33 -5.22
C ALA A 107 8.59 -1.03 -4.19
N TYR A 108 8.39 0.25 -3.90
CA TYR A 108 7.40 0.75 -2.95
C TYR A 108 6.64 1.92 -3.56
N ALA A 109 5.33 1.98 -3.37
CA ALA A 109 4.52 3.14 -3.76
C ALA A 109 3.23 3.24 -2.96
N PHE A 110 2.69 4.46 -2.90
CA PHE A 110 1.29 4.66 -2.55
C PHE A 110 0.41 4.35 -3.76
N VAL A 111 -0.58 3.50 -3.55
CA VAL A 111 -1.50 3.07 -4.59
C VAL A 111 -2.94 3.19 -4.12
N LEU A 112 -3.83 3.54 -5.04
CA LEU A 112 -5.27 3.48 -4.80
C LEU A 112 -5.78 2.12 -5.23
N LEU A 113 -6.13 1.29 -4.25
CA LEU A 113 -6.77 0.00 -4.47
C LEU A 113 -8.21 0.10 -4.00
N ARG A 114 -9.15 0.01 -4.95
CA ARG A 114 -10.60 0.10 -4.69
C ARG A 114 -11.02 1.33 -3.87
N LYS A 115 -10.49 2.50 -4.25
CA LYS A 115 -10.73 3.81 -3.60
C LYS A 115 -10.19 3.93 -2.17
N GLN A 116 -9.36 3.00 -1.74
CA GLN A 116 -8.66 3.07 -0.46
C GLN A 116 -7.18 3.24 -0.76
N LEU A 117 -6.52 4.10 0.02
CA LEU A 117 -5.10 4.37 -0.11
C LEU A 117 -4.30 3.27 0.58
N TYR A 118 -3.31 2.73 -0.11
CA TYR A 118 -2.41 1.70 0.39
C TYR A 118 -0.96 2.11 0.18
N ALA A 119 -0.12 1.91 1.19
CA ALA A 119 1.32 1.79 0.98
C ALA A 119 1.59 0.33 0.58
N MET A 120 2.08 0.12 -0.63
CA MET A 120 2.30 -1.20 -1.22
C MET A 120 3.78 -1.38 -1.54
N ALA A 121 4.32 -2.55 -1.20
CA ALA A 121 5.59 -3.01 -1.75
C ALA A 121 5.37 -4.10 -2.77
N ILE A 122 6.35 -4.29 -3.63
CA ILE A 122 6.43 -5.39 -4.59
C ILE A 122 7.80 -6.03 -4.48
N THR A 123 7.82 -7.33 -4.19
CA THR A 123 9.02 -8.15 -4.06
C THR A 123 8.84 -9.45 -4.86
N PRO A 124 9.90 -10.05 -5.43
CA PRO A 124 9.78 -11.35 -6.08
C PRO A 124 9.52 -12.46 -5.05
N LEU A 125 8.63 -13.38 -5.38
CA LEU A 125 8.46 -14.66 -4.69
C LEU A 125 9.39 -15.67 -5.35
N LEU A 126 10.36 -16.20 -4.59
CA LEU A 126 11.43 -17.06 -5.11
C LEU A 126 11.15 -18.54 -4.83
N ALA A 127 11.43 -19.41 -5.80
CA ALA A 127 11.58 -20.85 -5.62
C ALA A 127 12.31 -21.52 -6.81
N PRO A 128 13.62 -21.86 -6.69
CA PRO A 128 14.77 -21.00 -6.41
C PRO A 128 14.90 -19.73 -7.29
N ASP A 129 14.25 -19.71 -8.46
CA ASP A 129 14.11 -18.52 -9.32
C ASP A 129 12.81 -17.77 -9.00
N PRO A 130 12.62 -16.51 -9.42
CA PRO A 130 11.35 -15.81 -9.27
C PRO A 130 10.21 -16.56 -9.97
N ILE A 131 9.15 -16.88 -9.23
CA ILE A 131 7.95 -17.56 -9.75
C ILE A 131 6.71 -16.66 -9.78
N ALA A 132 6.71 -15.58 -8.99
CA ALA A 132 5.63 -14.60 -8.92
C ALA A 132 6.11 -13.29 -8.28
N TRP A 133 5.24 -12.30 -8.22
CA TRP A 133 5.41 -11.07 -7.46
C TRP A 133 4.46 -11.05 -6.27
N LEU A 134 5.02 -10.82 -5.08
CA LEU A 134 4.28 -10.70 -3.85
C LEU A 134 4.13 -9.23 -3.49
N CYS A 135 2.89 -8.81 -3.31
CA CYS A 135 2.52 -7.40 -3.18
C CYS A 135 1.72 -7.15 -1.90
N PRO A 136 2.38 -7.10 -0.72
CA PRO A 136 1.71 -6.71 0.52
C PRO A 136 1.35 -5.22 0.48
N GLY A 137 0.13 -4.91 0.91
CA GLY A 137 -0.42 -3.58 1.01
C GLY A 137 -0.92 -3.28 2.41
N PHE A 138 -0.61 -2.09 2.88
CA PHE A 138 -1.00 -1.59 4.19
C PHE A 138 -1.87 -0.37 4.01
N ARG A 139 -3.07 -0.41 4.58
CA ARG A 139 -4.06 0.64 4.41
C ARG A 139 -3.57 1.90 5.11
N ILE A 140 -3.71 3.01 4.41
CA ILE A 140 -3.47 4.36 4.93
C ILE A 140 -4.84 4.92 5.29
N ASP A 141 -5.17 4.90 6.57
CA ASP A 141 -6.44 5.40 7.11
C ASP A 141 -6.22 6.49 8.17
N ASN A 142 -7.32 6.95 8.78
CA ASN A 142 -7.26 8.02 9.77
C ASN A 142 -6.47 7.62 11.03
N GLU A 143 -6.35 6.33 11.34
CA GLU A 143 -5.55 5.87 12.49
C GLU A 143 -4.06 6.10 12.20
N PHE A 144 -3.61 5.70 11.02
CA PHE A 144 -2.25 6.00 10.55
C PHE A 144 -1.98 7.51 10.49
N ALA A 145 -2.93 8.30 9.99
CA ALA A 145 -2.78 9.76 9.97
C ALA A 145 -2.63 10.34 11.38
N ARG A 146 -3.39 9.82 12.37
CA ARG A 146 -3.29 10.23 13.78
C ARG A 146 -1.97 9.81 14.42
N GLU A 147 -1.45 8.64 14.08
CA GLU A 147 -0.13 8.19 14.53
C GLU A 147 0.96 9.18 14.08
N ILE A 148 0.93 9.62 12.81
CA ILE A 148 1.88 10.65 12.34
C ILE A 148 1.69 11.97 13.11
N LYS A 149 0.45 12.40 13.36
CA LYS A 149 0.16 13.60 14.15
C LYS A 149 0.73 13.52 15.55
N THR A 150 0.62 12.37 16.23
CA THR A 150 1.18 12.19 17.58
C THR A 150 2.69 12.40 17.63
N TYR A 151 3.41 12.03 16.57
CA TYR A 151 4.87 12.15 16.53
C TYR A 151 5.38 13.45 15.90
N SER A 152 4.59 14.11 15.05
CA SER A 152 4.99 15.34 14.33
C SER A 152 4.34 16.62 14.84
N ASP A 153 3.29 16.51 15.66
CA ASP A 153 2.37 17.60 16.02
C ASP A 153 1.77 18.32 14.80
N LEU A 154 1.72 17.63 13.65
CA LEU A 154 1.16 18.16 12.40
C LEU A 154 -0.22 17.59 12.09
N ASP A 155 -1.08 18.47 11.57
CA ASP A 155 -2.31 18.05 10.91
C ASP A 155 -2.01 17.58 9.47
N ILE A 156 -2.48 16.38 9.13
CA ILE A 156 -2.16 15.69 7.88
C ILE A 156 -3.44 15.34 7.15
N THR A 157 -3.42 15.51 5.83
CA THR A 157 -4.50 15.10 4.94
C THR A 157 -3.94 14.42 3.70
N PHE A 158 -4.51 13.27 3.39
CA PHE A 158 -4.30 12.53 2.15
C PHE A 158 -5.54 12.72 1.27
N PHE A 159 -5.34 13.16 0.03
CA PHE A 159 -6.40 13.30 -0.96
C PHE A 159 -5.95 12.71 -2.30
N ASP A 160 -6.90 12.21 -3.07
CA ASP A 160 -6.68 11.75 -4.43
C ASP A 160 -6.87 12.91 -5.42
N GLN A 161 -5.82 13.27 -6.16
CA GLN A 161 -5.86 14.26 -7.25
C GLN A 161 -5.96 13.64 -8.65
N SER A 162 -6.13 12.32 -8.75
CA SER A 162 -6.14 11.60 -10.04
C SER A 162 -7.27 12.06 -10.96
N HIS A 163 -8.33 12.67 -10.41
CA HIS A 163 -9.44 13.24 -11.18
C HIS A 163 -9.57 14.74 -10.89
N PRO A 164 -9.19 15.63 -11.83
CA PRO A 164 -9.19 17.09 -11.63
C PRO A 164 -10.59 17.73 -11.49
N ARG A 165 -11.64 16.94 -11.24
CA ARG A 165 -13.00 17.44 -10.93
C ARG A 165 -13.58 16.83 -9.66
N ASN A 166 -12.88 15.90 -8.99
CA ASN A 166 -13.41 15.20 -7.84
C ASN A 166 -12.28 14.73 -6.93
N ASP A 167 -11.65 15.69 -6.25
CA ASP A 167 -10.64 15.39 -5.23
C ASP A 167 -11.32 14.59 -4.11
N VAL A 168 -10.92 13.32 -3.95
CA VAL A 168 -11.50 12.45 -2.93
C VAL A 168 -10.61 12.51 -1.69
N LEU A 169 -11.17 12.95 -0.57
CA LEU A 169 -10.50 12.87 0.73
C LEU A 169 -10.31 11.40 1.11
N LEU A 170 -9.06 10.96 1.23
CA LEU A 170 -8.70 9.57 1.52
C LEU A 170 -8.52 9.36 3.03
N ALA A 171 -7.81 10.26 3.71
CA ALA A 171 -7.60 10.24 5.16
C ALA A 171 -7.26 11.64 5.67
N THR A 172 -7.62 11.96 6.91
CA THR A 172 -7.23 13.24 7.54
C THR A 172 -7.24 13.17 9.06
N THR A 173 -6.37 13.96 9.69
CA THR A 173 -6.32 14.18 11.13
C THR A 173 -7.27 15.29 11.59
N PHE A 174 -7.87 16.03 10.66
CA PHE A 174 -8.90 17.02 10.99
C PHE A 174 -10.21 16.32 11.37
N GLU A 175 -10.81 16.77 12.46
CA GLU A 175 -12.08 16.26 12.98
C GLU A 175 -13.14 17.38 13.03
N GLY A 176 -14.42 16.97 13.04
CA GLY A 176 -15.57 17.88 13.10
C GLY A 176 -15.59 18.94 12.01
N THR A 177 -15.91 20.18 12.38
CA THR A 177 -16.09 21.32 11.46
C THR A 177 -14.86 21.58 10.57
N LYS A 178 -13.65 21.30 11.06
CA LYS A 178 -12.42 21.49 10.26
C LYS A 178 -12.33 20.51 9.10
N ARG A 179 -12.82 19.27 9.29
CA ARG A 179 -12.91 18.26 8.22
C ARG A 179 -13.89 18.70 7.14
N ASP A 180 -15.05 19.21 7.54
CA ASP A 180 -16.10 19.65 6.60
C ASP A 180 -15.64 20.84 5.77
N VAL A 181 -14.97 21.82 6.40
CA VAL A 181 -14.36 22.98 5.72
C VAL A 181 -13.24 22.55 4.77
N LEU A 182 -12.41 21.58 5.15
CA LEU A 182 -11.37 21.07 4.26
C LEU A 182 -11.98 20.41 3.02
N ILE A 183 -13.03 19.60 3.20
CA ILE A 183 -13.75 18.97 2.09
C ILE A 183 -14.38 20.02 1.16
N SER A 184 -14.91 21.12 1.70
CA SER A 184 -15.47 22.20 0.86
C SER A 184 -14.38 22.93 0.09
N ILE A 185 -13.22 23.22 0.71
CA ILE A 185 -12.08 23.87 0.04
C ILE A 185 -11.54 22.99 -1.10
N LEU A 186 -11.37 21.69 -0.86
CA LEU A 186 -10.91 20.74 -1.89
C LEU A 186 -11.87 20.69 -3.09
N ARG A 187 -13.19 20.88 -2.88
CA ARG A 187 -14.15 21.00 -3.97
C ARG A 187 -14.11 22.36 -4.69
N ASP A 188 -13.99 23.46 -3.94
CA ASP A 188 -14.05 24.82 -4.49
C ASP A 188 -12.80 25.24 -5.27
N THR A 189 -11.63 24.69 -4.92
CA THR A 189 -10.36 25.00 -5.60
C THR A 189 -10.40 24.60 -7.09
N ASN A 190 -11.28 23.67 -7.47
CA ASN A 190 -11.52 23.25 -8.86
C ASN A 190 -12.62 24.03 -9.60
N CYS A 191 -13.39 24.90 -8.92
CA CYS A 191 -14.39 25.74 -9.58
C CYS A 191 -13.77 27.04 -10.15
N ARG A 192 -12.52 27.37 -9.76
CA ARG A 192 -11.80 28.60 -10.15
C ARG A 192 -10.62 28.39 -11.11
N ARG A 193 -10.48 27.22 -11.73
CA ARG A 193 -9.45 26.95 -12.75
C ARG A 193 -10.06 26.73 -14.13
#